data_AF-A0A4Q3C3A6-F1
#
_entry.id   AF-A0A4Q3C3A6-F1
#
_cell.length_a   1.000
_cell.length_b   1.000
_cell.length_c   1.000
_cell.angle_alpha   90.00
_cell.angle_beta   90.00
_cell.angle_gamma   90.00
#
_symmetry.space_group_name_H-M   'P 1'
#
loop_
_entity.id
_entity.type
_entity.pdbx_description
1 polymer ?
#
loop_
_entity_poly.entity_id
_entity_poly.type
_entity_poly.pdbx_seq_one_letter_code
_entity_poly.pdbx_strand_id
1 'polypeptide(L)'
;MTAGAIATITALADLDLPNLPVDEPGFSDDPVARFAEARRHHPWLATCSFGHVVTEYRAIRELMGHEDQMLMGFTDLVELMGATGTPWGNFIAGTVQVQSGDTHKRLRSVLAPAFTPRQANQQRPLMRAVIAKLLDEWAP
;
A
#
# COMPACT_ATOMS: atom_id res chain seq x y z
N MET A 1 -39.10 11.42 19.42
CA MET A 1 -38.47 11.35 18.08
C MET A 1 -37.39 12.42 18.02
N THR A 2 -36.15 12.07 18.36
CA THR A 2 -35.00 12.99 18.29
C THR A 2 -34.50 13.02 16.85
N ALA A 3 -34.63 14.17 16.20
CA ALA A 3 -34.03 14.42 14.88
C ALA A 3 -32.52 14.20 14.96
N GLY A 4 -32.01 13.24 14.19
CA GLY A 4 -30.57 13.00 14.06
C GLY A 4 -29.92 14.22 13.42
N ALA A 5 -28.84 14.70 14.02
CA ALA A 5 -28.03 15.76 13.45
C ALA A 5 -27.55 15.33 12.06
N ILE A 6 -27.84 16.14 11.05
CA ILE A 6 -27.22 16.00 9.73
C ILE A 6 -25.75 16.34 9.93
N ALA A 7 -24.88 15.34 9.84
CA ALA A 7 -23.45 15.57 9.85
C ALA A 7 -23.10 16.51 8.68
N THR A 8 -22.61 17.71 8.99
CA THR A 8 -22.07 18.59 7.97
C THR A 8 -20.80 17.94 7.43
N ILE A 9 -20.77 17.67 6.14
CA ILE A 9 -19.58 17.14 5.47
C ILE A 9 -18.59 18.30 5.32
N THR A 10 -17.47 18.22 6.04
CA THR A 10 -16.33 19.13 5.87
C THR A 10 -15.48 18.67 4.70
N ALA A 11 -15.02 19.60 3.86
CA ALA A 11 -14.11 19.25 2.77
C ALA A 11 -12.75 18.84 3.35
N LEU A 12 -12.08 17.88 2.69
CA LEU A 12 -10.75 17.40 3.09
C LEU A 12 -9.73 18.53 3.23
N ALA A 13 -9.79 19.52 2.34
CA ALA A 13 -8.89 20.68 2.33
C ALA A 13 -9.08 21.62 3.54
N ASP A 14 -10.22 21.54 4.22
CA ASP A 14 -10.54 22.38 5.38
C ASP A 14 -10.23 21.68 6.72
N LEU A 15 -9.74 20.43 6.68
CA LEU A 15 -9.35 19.71 7.90
C LEU A 15 -7.98 20.18 8.38
N ASP A 16 -7.89 20.47 9.68
CA ASP A 16 -6.62 20.66 10.37
C ASP A 16 -5.99 19.28 10.63
N LEU A 17 -5.00 18.92 9.80
CA LEU A 17 -4.38 17.60 9.80
C LEU A 17 -2.90 17.69 10.15
N PRO A 18 -2.38 16.77 11.00
CA PRO A 18 -0.96 16.71 11.27
C PRO A 18 -0.18 16.35 10.00
N ASN A 19 0.98 16.98 9.83
CA ASN A 19 1.93 16.56 8.81
C ASN A 19 2.74 15.34 9.31
N LEU A 20 2.76 14.27 8.53
CA LEU A 20 3.58 13.09 8.74
C LEU A 20 4.78 13.14 7.77
N PRO A 21 6.02 13.31 8.28
CA PRO A 21 7.20 13.56 7.46
C PRO A 21 7.77 12.27 6.85
N VAL A 22 6.97 11.53 6.08
CA VAL A 22 7.32 10.22 5.52
C VAL A 22 8.49 10.25 4.53
N ASP A 23 8.79 11.41 3.98
CA ASP A 23 9.85 11.68 3.01
C ASP A 23 11.13 12.26 3.65
N GLU A 24 11.12 12.54 4.96
CA GLU A 24 12.33 12.94 5.66
C GLU A 24 13.25 11.74 5.91
N PRO A 25 14.58 11.88 5.70
CA PRO A 25 15.53 10.78 5.87
C PRO A 25 15.46 10.07 7.24
N GLY A 26 15.20 10.83 8.32
CA GLY A 26 15.10 10.30 9.69
C GLY A 26 13.75 9.68 10.05
N PHE A 27 12.78 9.66 9.13
CA PHE A 27 11.48 9.03 9.39
C PHE A 27 11.61 7.56 9.71
N SER A 28 12.49 6.86 8.99
CA SER A 28 12.71 5.42 9.12
C SER A 28 13.41 5.01 10.43
N ASP A 29 13.99 5.95 11.17
CA ASP A 29 14.68 5.66 12.43
C ASP A 29 13.69 5.24 13.53
N ASP A 30 12.51 5.88 13.57
CA ASP A 30 11.40 5.51 14.45
C ASP A 30 10.04 5.89 13.84
N PRO A 31 9.58 5.18 12.81
CA PRO A 31 8.31 5.50 12.14
C PRO A 31 7.12 5.29 13.09
N VAL A 32 7.23 4.37 14.05
CA VAL A 32 6.14 4.04 14.99
C VAL A 32 5.81 5.25 15.87
N ALA A 33 6.82 5.91 16.43
CA ALA A 33 6.61 7.13 17.22
C ALA A 33 6.01 8.25 16.36
N ARG A 34 6.45 8.42 15.11
CA ARG A 34 5.91 9.44 14.19
C ARG A 34 4.42 9.22 13.88
N PHE A 35 4.03 7.98 13.58
CA PHE A 35 2.62 7.62 13.40
C PHE A 35 1.80 7.79 14.68
N ALA A 36 2.36 7.47 15.84
CA ALA A 36 1.69 7.66 17.12
C ALA A 36 1.42 9.15 17.42
N GLU A 37 2.39 10.02 17.13
CA GLU A 37 2.24 11.46 17.29
C GLU A 37 1.19 12.06 16.36
N ALA A 38 1.17 11.65 15.08
CA ALA A 38 0.12 12.06 14.15
C ALA A 38 -1.27 11.64 14.64
N ARG A 39 -1.43 10.41 15.15
CA ARG A 39 -2.71 9.92 15.67
C ARG A 39 -3.21 10.63 16.93
N ARG A 40 -2.34 11.33 17.67
CA ARG A 40 -2.75 12.19 18.80
C ARG A 40 -3.49 13.45 18.33
N HIS A 41 -3.18 13.94 17.13
CA HIS A 41 -3.78 15.13 16.54
C HIS A 41 -5.03 14.79 15.74
N HIS A 42 -4.96 13.77 14.88
CA HIS A 42 -6.11 13.31 14.13
C HIS A 42 -6.14 11.76 14.06
N PRO A 43 -7.24 11.11 14.45
CA PRO A 43 -7.25 9.68 14.79
C PRO A 43 -6.92 8.73 13.64
N TRP A 44 -7.11 9.14 12.39
CA TRP A 44 -6.98 8.24 11.23
C TRP A 44 -6.38 8.86 9.96
N LEU A 45 -6.05 10.16 9.97
CA LEU A 45 -5.64 10.87 8.76
C LEU A 45 -4.54 11.88 9.07
N ALA A 46 -3.57 11.98 8.18
CA ALA A 46 -2.48 12.95 8.21
C ALA A 46 -2.18 13.43 6.77
N THR A 47 -1.43 14.52 6.65
CA THR A 47 -0.86 14.98 5.37
C THR A 47 0.59 14.52 5.24
N CYS A 48 1.11 14.46 4.02
CA CYS A 48 2.52 14.24 3.70
C CYS A 48 2.87 15.01 2.42
N SER A 49 4.15 15.02 2.01
CA SER A 49 4.60 15.80 0.84
C SER A 49 3.96 15.40 -0.49
N PHE A 50 3.42 14.18 -0.60
CA PHE A 50 2.76 13.66 -1.80
C PHE A 50 1.26 13.35 -1.60
N GLY A 51 0.63 13.88 -0.54
CA GLY A 51 -0.81 13.78 -0.35
C GLY A 51 -1.23 13.45 1.08
N HIS A 52 -2.09 12.44 1.25
CA HIS A 52 -2.66 12.07 2.54
C HIS A 52 -2.24 10.67 2.96
N VAL A 53 -2.11 10.46 4.27
CA VAL A 53 -1.77 9.16 4.86
C VAL A 53 -2.89 8.74 5.80
N VAL A 54 -3.48 7.58 5.52
CA VAL A 54 -4.46 6.94 6.40
C VAL A 54 -3.70 6.12 7.44
N THR A 55 -3.90 6.41 8.72
CA THR A 55 -3.08 5.88 9.83
C THR A 55 -3.81 4.87 10.71
N GLU A 56 -5.10 4.63 10.47
CA GLU A 56 -5.97 3.77 11.28
C GLU A 56 -6.49 2.59 10.47
N TYR A 57 -6.50 1.41 11.11
CA TYR A 57 -6.75 0.14 10.45
C TYR A 57 -8.16 0.02 9.86
N ARG A 58 -9.19 0.44 10.60
CA ARG A 58 -10.57 0.37 10.13
C ARG A 58 -10.79 1.29 8.92
N ALA A 59 -10.29 2.52 8.96
CA ALA A 59 -10.32 3.46 7.85
C ALA A 59 -9.62 2.90 6.62
N ILE A 60 -8.42 2.32 6.78
CA ILE A 60 -7.71 1.64 5.69
C ILE A 60 -8.58 0.54 5.08
N ARG A 61 -9.19 -0.32 5.92
CA ARG A 61 -10.03 -1.42 5.44
C ARG A 61 -11.29 -0.96 4.73
N GLU A 62 -11.95 0.07 5.25
CA GLU A 62 -13.15 0.65 4.64
C GLU A 62 -12.80 1.26 3.27
N LEU A 63 -11.72 2.06 3.20
CA LEU A 63 -11.26 2.66 1.95
C LEU A 63 -10.84 1.61 0.92
N MET A 64 -10.02 0.62 1.30
CA MET A 64 -9.58 -0.43 0.39
C MET A 64 -10.73 -1.29 -0.16
N GLY A 65 -11.92 -1.26 0.43
CA GLY A 65 -13.11 -1.90 -0.12
C GLY A 65 -13.66 -1.21 -1.37
N HIS A 66 -13.30 0.05 -1.62
CA HIS A 66 -13.68 0.82 -2.80
C HIS A 66 -12.68 0.60 -3.95
N GLU A 67 -12.60 -0.64 -4.44
CA GLU A 67 -11.63 -1.06 -5.47
C GLU A 67 -11.72 -0.28 -6.79
N ASP A 68 -12.84 0.39 -7.05
CA ASP A 68 -13.08 1.25 -8.22
C ASP A 68 -12.49 2.67 -8.06
N GLN A 69 -12.24 3.10 -6.82
CA GLN A 69 -11.75 4.44 -6.49
C GLN A 69 -10.33 4.40 -5.93
N MET A 70 -9.98 3.35 -5.17
CA MET A 70 -8.66 3.15 -4.57
C MET A 70 -7.74 2.38 -5.53
N LEU A 71 -7.42 3.03 -6.64
CA LEU A 71 -6.54 2.48 -7.68
C LEU A 71 -5.06 2.52 -7.26
N MET A 72 -4.28 1.56 -7.72
CA MET A 72 -2.84 1.54 -7.51
C MET A 72 -2.14 2.55 -8.44
N GLY A 73 -1.49 3.57 -7.87
CA GLY A 73 -0.86 4.67 -8.62
C GLY A 73 0.48 4.34 -9.32
N PHE A 74 0.83 3.08 -9.57
CA PHE A 74 2.10 2.79 -10.27
C PHE A 74 2.10 3.23 -11.73
N THR A 75 0.94 3.40 -12.35
CA THR A 75 0.85 4.02 -13.69
C THR A 75 1.31 5.48 -13.62
N ASP A 76 0.87 6.22 -12.61
CA ASP A 76 1.29 7.62 -12.38
C ASP A 76 2.80 7.70 -12.09
N LEU A 77 3.36 6.69 -11.40
CA LEU A 77 4.80 6.59 -11.18
C LEU A 77 5.59 6.41 -12.50
N VAL A 78 5.07 5.65 -13.46
CA VAL A 78 5.69 5.50 -14.79
C VAL A 78 5.72 6.84 -15.52
N GLU A 79 4.63 7.61 -15.44
CA GLU A 79 4.54 8.95 -16.03
C GLU A 79 5.50 9.92 -15.34
N LEU A 80 5.50 9.95 -14.00
CA LEU A 80 6.37 10.80 -13.18
C LEU A 80 7.85 10.59 -13.49
N MET A 81 8.26 9.34 -13.75
CA MET A 81 9.64 9.01 -14.10
C MET A 81 9.96 9.17 -15.60
N GLY A 82 9.00 9.65 -16.41
CA GLY A 82 9.19 9.84 -17.85
C GLY A 82 9.43 8.54 -18.62
N ALA A 83 8.93 7.41 -18.09
CA ALA A 83 9.24 6.08 -18.61
C ALA A 83 8.12 5.50 -19.51
N THR A 84 7.15 6.31 -19.90
CA THR A 84 6.06 5.92 -20.80
C THR A 84 6.60 5.42 -22.14
N GLY A 85 6.10 4.26 -22.60
CA GLY A 85 6.54 3.63 -23.85
C GLY A 85 7.87 2.88 -23.78
N THR A 86 8.59 2.94 -22.65
CA THR A 86 9.81 2.13 -22.44
C THR A 86 9.44 0.66 -22.12
N PRO A 87 10.37 -0.30 -22.33
CA PRO A 87 10.13 -1.68 -21.92
C PRO A 87 9.77 -1.84 -20.44
N TRP A 88 10.39 -1.05 -19.57
CA TRP A 88 10.10 -1.06 -18.13
C TRP A 88 8.70 -0.48 -17.84
N GLY A 89 8.35 0.66 -18.43
CA GLY A 89 7.03 1.27 -18.26
C GLY A 89 5.90 0.36 -18.74
N ASN A 90 6.08 -0.27 -19.91
CA ASN A 90 5.13 -1.25 -20.45
C ASN A 90 5.00 -2.49 -19.58
N PHE A 91 6.09 -2.95 -18.95
CA PHE A 91 6.06 -4.04 -17.99
C PHE A 91 5.22 -3.68 -16.76
N ILE A 92 5.47 -2.52 -16.14
CA ILE A 92 4.70 -2.05 -14.96
C ILE A 92 3.21 -1.94 -15.29
N ALA A 93 2.88 -1.34 -16.44
CA ALA A 93 1.50 -1.20 -16.92
C ALA A 93 0.79 -2.55 -17.14
N GLY A 94 1.53 -3.64 -17.32
CA GLY A 94 1.00 -5.00 -17.47
C GLY A 94 0.89 -5.80 -16.17
N THR A 95 1.36 -5.27 -15.04
CA THR A 95 1.31 -5.98 -13.75
C THR A 95 -0.11 -6.09 -13.22
N VAL A 96 -0.41 -7.16 -12.47
CA VAL A 96 -1.75 -7.36 -11.88
C VAL A 96 -2.11 -6.24 -10.89
N GLN A 97 -1.11 -5.62 -10.26
CA GLN A 97 -1.28 -4.59 -9.24
C GLN A 97 -1.93 -3.31 -9.78
N VAL A 98 -1.70 -2.97 -11.06
CA VAL A 98 -2.25 -1.75 -11.68
C VAL A 98 -3.54 -2.01 -12.47
N GLN A 99 -3.95 -3.26 -12.59
CA GLN A 99 -5.21 -3.59 -13.25
C GLN A 99 -6.38 -3.40 -12.28
N SER A 100 -7.55 -3.11 -12.87
CA SER A 100 -8.82 -3.01 -12.13
C SER A 100 -9.93 -3.79 -12.85
N GLY A 101 -11.06 -4.00 -12.17
CA GLY A 101 -12.24 -4.64 -12.74
C GLY A 101 -12.00 -6.05 -13.30
N ASP A 102 -12.57 -6.33 -14.47
CA ASP A 102 -12.55 -7.66 -15.08
C ASP A 102 -11.15 -8.15 -15.45
N THR A 103 -10.27 -7.25 -15.91
CA THR A 103 -8.88 -7.59 -16.23
C THR A 103 -8.15 -8.07 -14.98
N HIS A 104 -8.28 -7.32 -13.88
CA HIS A 104 -7.69 -7.70 -12.60
C HIS A 104 -8.21 -9.05 -12.09
N LYS A 105 -9.54 -9.25 -12.13
CA LYS A 105 -10.19 -10.50 -11.73
C LYS A 105 -9.70 -11.69 -12.54
N ARG A 106 -9.54 -11.53 -13.86
CA ARG A 106 -9.02 -12.56 -14.76
C ARG A 106 -7.57 -12.90 -14.46
N LEU A 107 -6.70 -11.90 -14.27
CA LEU A 107 -5.30 -12.16 -13.94
C LEU A 107 -5.17 -12.88 -12.59
N ARG A 108 -5.93 -12.42 -11.57
CA ARG A 108 -5.93 -13.07 -10.25
C ARG A 108 -6.45 -14.50 -10.31
N SER A 109 -7.50 -14.79 -11.09
CA SER A 109 -8.02 -16.16 -11.18
C SER A 109 -7.03 -17.14 -11.82
N VAL A 110 -6.22 -16.66 -12.78
CA VAL A 110 -5.15 -17.47 -13.41
C VAL A 110 -3.98 -17.68 -12.45
N LEU A 111 -3.57 -16.65 -11.70
CA LEU A 111 -2.37 -16.71 -10.86
C LEU A 111 -2.61 -17.33 -9.49
N ALA A 112 -3.77 -17.12 -8.86
CA ALA A 112 -4.06 -17.56 -7.49
C ALA A 112 -3.80 -19.06 -7.21
N PRO A 113 -4.08 -20.00 -8.13
CA PRO A 113 -3.77 -21.42 -7.91
C PRO A 113 -2.29 -21.71 -7.65
N ALA A 114 -1.37 -20.90 -8.19
CA ALA A 114 0.07 -21.03 -7.96
C ALA A 114 0.50 -20.61 -6.54
N PHE A 115 -0.36 -19.89 -5.80
CA PHE A 115 -0.08 -19.36 -4.47
C PHE A 115 -0.88 -20.04 -3.36
N THR A 116 -1.42 -21.24 -3.61
CA THR A 116 -2.09 -22.00 -2.55
C THR A 116 -1.11 -22.42 -1.45
N PRO A 117 -1.57 -22.68 -0.21
CA PRO A 117 -0.69 -23.18 0.86
C PRO A 117 0.09 -24.43 0.46
N ARG A 118 -0.51 -25.32 -0.34
CA ARG A 118 0.16 -26.51 -0.88
C ARG A 118 1.33 -26.14 -1.80
N GLN A 119 1.11 -25.25 -2.76
CA GLN A 119 2.15 -24.80 -3.70
C GLN A 119 3.27 -24.06 -2.96
N ALA A 120 2.91 -23.16 -2.05
CA ALA A 120 3.89 -22.45 -1.22
C ALA A 120 4.74 -23.43 -0.37
N ASN A 121 4.12 -24.47 0.19
CA ASN A 121 4.82 -25.46 1.01
C ASN A 121 5.81 -26.32 0.21
N GLN A 122 5.59 -26.54 -1.09
CA GLN A 122 6.53 -27.27 -1.95
C GLN A 122 7.88 -26.56 -2.08
N GLN A 123 7.92 -25.24 -1.92
CA GLN A 123 9.14 -24.43 -2.02
C GLN A 123 9.94 -24.36 -0.71
N ARG A 124 9.36 -24.81 0.42
CA ARG A 124 10.02 -24.75 1.74
C ARG A 124 11.38 -25.45 1.80
N PRO A 125 11.61 -26.62 1.18
CA PRO A 125 12.92 -27.26 1.19
C PRO A 125 13.99 -26.38 0.53
N LEU A 126 13.68 -25.76 -0.62
CA LEU A 126 14.60 -24.85 -1.32
C LEU A 126 14.89 -23.61 -0.47
N MET A 127 13.86 -22.98 0.10
CA MET A 127 14.02 -21.82 0.98
C MET A 127 14.97 -22.14 2.15
N ARG A 128 14.78 -23.28 2.81
CA ARG A 128 15.64 -23.73 3.92
C ARG A 128 17.08 -23.97 3.47
N ALA A 129 17.28 -24.61 2.32
CA ALA A 129 18.61 -24.87 1.78
C ALA A 129 19.37 -23.56 1.47
N VAL A 130 18.69 -22.59 0.85
CA VAL A 130 19.29 -21.27 0.55
C VAL A 130 19.65 -20.55 1.85
N ILE A 131 18.75 -20.53 2.84
CA ILE A 131 19.02 -19.89 4.13
C ILE A 131 20.19 -20.58 4.86
N ALA A 132 20.21 -21.90 4.92
CA ALA A 132 21.29 -22.65 5.56
C ALA A 132 22.64 -22.33 4.93
N LYS A 133 22.71 -22.37 3.59
CA LYS A 133 23.93 -21.99 2.87
C LYS A 133 24.39 -20.57 3.20
N LEU A 134 23.48 -19.60 3.23
CA LEU A 134 23.83 -18.21 3.56
C LEU A 134 24.35 -18.08 5.00
N LEU A 135 23.79 -18.83 5.95
CA LEU A 135 24.25 -18.85 7.34
C LEU A 135 25.64 -19.48 7.45
N ASP A 136 25.87 -20.62 6.79
CA ASP A 136 27.17 -21.29 6.78
C ASP A 136 28.27 -20.38 6.17
N GLU A 137 27.93 -19.52 5.21
CA GLU A 137 28.85 -18.56 4.59
C GLU A 137 29.12 -17.33 5.48
N TRP A 138 28.10 -16.78 6.13
CA TRP A 138 28.19 -15.49 6.86
C TRP A 138 28.49 -15.64 8.35
N ALA A 139 28.12 -16.76 8.97
CA ALA A 139 28.26 -17.05 10.39
C ALA A 139 28.57 -18.55 10.62
N PRO A 140 29.78 -19.01 10.25
CA PRO A 140 30.17 -20.42 10.27
C PRO A 140 30.23 -21.04 11.68
#